data_AF-V4TW05-F1
#
_entry.id   AF-V4TW05-F1
#
_cell.length_a   1.000
_cell.length_b   1.000
_cell.length_c   1.000
_cell.angle_alpha   90.00
_cell.angle_beta   90.00
_cell.angle_gamma   90.00
#
_symmetry.space_group_name_H-M   'P 1'
#
loop_
_entity.id
_entity.type
_entity.pdbx_description
1 polymer ?
#
loop_
_entity_poly.entity_id
_entity_poly.type
_entity_poly.pdbx_seq_one_letter_code
_entity_poly.pdbx_strand_id
1 'polypeptide(L)'
;MGNTGGVNLFAQAIDDAEGLEKIENLQSHDNTEIYEKAVKILETYWVEEDEDEPLPPGDATQAGFGFAGNGLPVPSGGFNFG
;
A
#
# COMPACT_ATOMS: atom_id res chain seq x y z
N MET A 1 -13.54 -14.07 7.66
CA MET A 1 -13.23 -13.06 6.64
C MET A 1 -11.73 -13.18 6.35
N GLY A 2 -11.39 -13.45 5.09
CA GLY A 2 -10.07 -13.22 4.50
C GLY A 2 -8.86 -13.85 5.17
N ASN A 3 -8.75 -15.18 5.17
CA ASN A 3 -7.42 -15.80 5.13
C ASN A 3 -7.49 -16.96 4.13
N THR A 4 -7.30 -16.66 2.86
CA THR A 4 -7.00 -17.68 1.84
C THR A 4 -5.51 -17.96 1.96
N GLY A 5 -5.17 -19.06 2.63
CA GLY A 5 -3.81 -19.39 3.08
C GLY A 5 -2.71 -19.05 2.08
N GLY A 6 -1.86 -18.09 2.44
CA GLY A 6 -0.63 -17.74 1.74
C GLY A 6 -0.76 -16.75 0.58
N VAL A 7 -1.97 -16.39 0.12
CA VAL A 7 -2.14 -15.59 -1.09
C VAL A 7 -2.57 -14.16 -0.80
N ASN A 8 -1.75 -13.18 -1.21
CA ASN A 8 -2.08 -11.76 -1.14
C ASN A 8 -3.11 -11.38 -2.22
N LEU A 9 -4.37 -11.23 -1.82
CA LEU A 9 -5.48 -10.85 -2.72
C LEU A 9 -5.29 -9.49 -3.40
N PHE A 10 -4.54 -8.57 -2.80
CA PHE A 10 -4.26 -7.27 -3.43
C PHE A 10 -3.20 -7.39 -4.50
N ALA A 11 -2.18 -8.23 -4.29
CA ALA A 11 -1.21 -8.55 -5.33
C ALA A 11 -1.90 -9.21 -6.53
N GLN A 12 -2.83 -10.15 -6.29
CA GLN A 12 -3.64 -10.75 -7.36
C GLN A 12 -4.46 -9.69 -8.12
N ALA A 13 -5.13 -8.78 -7.41
CA ALA A 13 -5.92 -7.73 -8.04
C ALA A 13 -5.06 -6.76 -8.88
N ILE A 14 -3.81 -6.52 -8.47
CA ILE A 14 -2.86 -5.72 -9.24
C ILE A 14 -2.42 -6.47 -10.51
N ASP A 15 -2.14 -7.76 -10.40
CA ASP A 15 -1.77 -8.61 -11.54
C ASP A 15 -2.91 -8.72 -12.56
N ASP A 16 -4.14 -9.00 -12.10
CA ASP A 16 -5.34 -9.07 -12.94
C ASP A 16 -5.62 -7.76 -13.71
N ALA A 17 -5.10 -6.63 -13.22
CA ALA A 17 -5.20 -5.32 -13.83
C ALA A 17 -3.99 -4.96 -14.72
N GLU A 18 -3.16 -5.93 -15.10
CA GLU A 18 -1.90 -5.76 -15.85
C GLU A 18 -0.90 -4.83 -15.12
N GLY A 19 -1.04 -4.71 -13.80
CA GLY A 19 -0.22 -3.83 -12.98
C GLY A 19 1.17 -4.39 -12.74
N LEU A 20 1.28 -5.72 -12.59
CA LEU A 20 2.57 -6.39 -12.36
C LEU A 20 3.54 -6.14 -13.52
N GLU A 21 3.12 -6.40 -14.76
CA GLU A 21 3.93 -6.14 -15.97
C GLU A 21 4.40 -4.68 -16.03
N LYS A 22 3.53 -3.72 -15.64
CA LYS A 22 3.90 -2.30 -15.64
C LYS A 22 4.95 -2.00 -14.58
N ILE A 23 4.85 -2.60 -13.39
CA ILE A 23 5.83 -2.44 -12.31
C ILE A 23 7.18 -3.07 -12.71
N GLU A 24 7.19 -4.24 -13.33
CA GLU A 24 8.41 -4.86 -13.88
C GLU A 24 9.09 -3.97 -14.92
N ASN A 25 8.32 -3.36 -15.82
CA ASN A 25 8.85 -2.42 -16.80
C ASN A 25 9.52 -1.18 -16.15
N LEU A 26 9.08 -0.77 -14.96
CA LEU A 26 9.72 0.33 -14.22
C LEU A 26 11.12 -0.02 -13.70
N GLN A 27 11.52 -1.30 -13.68
CA GLN A 27 12.89 -1.70 -13.37
C GLN A 27 13.91 -1.30 -14.45
N SER A 28 13.44 -0.87 -15.63
CA SER A 28 14.31 -0.35 -16.70
C SER A 28 14.23 1.18 -16.83
N HIS A 29 13.58 1.86 -15.88
CA HIS A 29 13.35 3.30 -15.97
C HIS A 29 14.61 4.11 -15.63
N ASP A 30 14.92 5.16 -16.40
CA ASP A 30 16.15 5.97 -16.26
C ASP A 30 16.27 6.68 -14.91
N ASN A 31 15.13 7.02 -14.30
CA ASN A 31 15.09 7.58 -12.95
C ASN A 31 15.34 6.48 -11.90
N THR A 32 16.49 6.58 -11.23
CA THR A 32 16.92 5.66 -10.17
C THR A 32 15.91 5.51 -9.04
N GLU A 33 15.22 6.58 -8.63
CA GLU A 33 14.21 6.49 -7.56
C GLU A 33 12.99 5.65 -7.99
N ILE A 34 12.59 5.72 -9.27
CA ILE A 34 11.48 4.93 -9.80
C ILE A 34 11.88 3.45 -9.86
N TYR A 35 13.08 3.18 -10.37
CA TYR A 35 13.68 1.85 -10.37
C TYR A 35 13.71 1.23 -8.97
N GLU A 36 14.28 1.95 -7.98
CA GLU A 36 14.44 1.46 -6.61
C GLU A 36 13.09 1.15 -5.95
N LYS A 37 12.07 1.99 -6.18
CA LYS A 37 10.72 1.72 -5.66
C LYS A 37 10.09 0.49 -6.33
N ALA A 38 10.26 0.33 -7.64
CA ALA A 38 9.73 -0.84 -8.35
C ALA A 38 10.36 -2.14 -7.83
N VAL A 39 11.69 -2.16 -7.68
CA VAL A 39 12.42 -3.30 -7.09
C VAL A 39 11.89 -3.63 -5.70
N LYS A 40 11.81 -2.64 -4.81
CA LYS A 40 11.34 -2.86 -3.43
C LYS A 40 9.92 -3.44 -3.38
N ILE A 41 9.00 -2.95 -4.22
CA ILE A 41 7.62 -3.46 -4.29
C ILE A 41 7.60 -4.92 -4.73
N LEU A 42 8.37 -5.27 -5.76
CA LEU A 42 8.45 -6.65 -6.27
C LEU A 42 9.06 -7.60 -5.24
N GLU A 43 10.15 -7.19 -4.58
CA GLU A 43 10.80 -7.98 -3.51
C GLU A 43 9.85 -8.22 -2.32
N THR A 44 9.06 -7.21 -1.94
CA THR A 44 8.20 -7.31 -0.74
C THR A 44 6.96 -8.18 -0.97
N TYR A 45 6.43 -8.22 -2.19
CA TYR A 45 5.09 -8.77 -2.44
C TYR A 45 5.01 -9.87 -3.52
N TRP A 46 6.07 -10.06 -4.31
CA TRP A 46 6.12 -11.07 -5.39
C TRP A 46 7.34 -11.99 -5.33
N VAL A 47 8.31 -11.73 -4.46
CA VAL A 47 9.31 -12.73 -4.11
C VAL A 47 8.78 -13.51 -2.92
N GLU A 48 8.76 -14.84 -3.01
CA GLU A 48 8.45 -15.70 -1.87
C GLU A 48 9.59 -15.54 -0.84
N GLU A 49 9.43 -14.62 0.12
CA GLU A 49 10.10 -14.75 1.41
C GLU A 49 9.53 -16.02 2.05
N ASP A 50 10.43 -16.95 2.43
CA ASP A 50 10.09 -18.08 3.30
C ASP A 50 9.13 -17.57 4.39
N GLU A 51 7.99 -18.25 4.58
CA GLU A 51 6.73 -17.82 5.23
C GLU A 51 6.82 -17.24 6.68
N ASP A 52 8.02 -16.95 7.19
CA ASP A 52 8.32 -16.59 8.57
C ASP A 52 8.75 -15.12 8.78
N GLU A 53 8.91 -14.29 7.75
CA GLU A 53 9.32 -12.89 7.95
C GLU A 53 8.11 -11.96 8.13
N PRO A 54 7.87 -11.40 9.34
CA PRO A 54 6.81 -10.43 9.53
C PRO A 54 7.15 -9.20 8.68
N LEU A 55 6.31 -8.93 7.66
CA LEU A 55 6.37 -7.72 6.85
C LEU A 55 6.78 -6.53 7.74
N PRO A 56 7.83 -5.78 7.37
CA PRO A 56 8.33 -4.71 8.21
C PRO A 56 7.16 -3.76 8.52
N PRO A 57 6.98 -3.34 9.78
CA PRO A 57 5.94 -2.38 10.12
C PRO A 57 6.14 -1.18 9.21
N GLY A 58 5.21 -1.00 8.27
CA GLY A 58 5.32 0.04 7.26
C GLY A 58 5.64 1.34 7.95
N ASP A 59 6.80 1.91 7.63
CA ASP A 59 7.33 3.08 8.31
C ASP A 59 6.32 4.20 8.14
N ALA A 60 5.51 4.40 9.17
CA ALA A 60 4.46 5.39 9.23
C ALA A 60 5.10 6.76 9.45
N THR A 61 5.96 7.16 8.52
CA THR A 61 6.19 8.57 8.23
C THR A 61 4.99 9.08 7.43
N GLN A 62 3.83 9.01 8.08
CA GLN A 62 2.64 9.77 7.75
C GLN A 62 3.01 11.24 7.95
N ALA A 63 3.63 11.84 6.94
CA ALA A 63 3.78 13.27 6.83
C ALA A 63 2.37 13.88 6.67
N GLY A 64 1.76 14.14 7.83
CA GLY A 64 0.79 15.19 8.07
C GLY A 64 -0.55 15.09 7.35
N PHE A 65 -1.52 14.40 7.95
CA PHE A 65 -2.89 14.91 8.13
C PHE A 65 -3.51 14.20 9.34
N GLY A 66 -3.42 14.84 10.51
CA GLY A 66 -3.95 14.32 11.76
C GLY A 66 -5.35 14.86 12.04
N PHE A 67 -6.35 13.98 12.09
CA PHE A 67 -7.64 14.21 12.76
C PHE A 67 -8.15 12.91 13.39
N ALA A 68 -7.42 12.35 14.35
CA ALA A 68 -7.95 11.28 15.19
C ALA A 68 -7.19 11.20 16.53
N GLY A 69 -7.23 12.29 17.30
CA GLY A 69 -6.77 12.33 18.68
C GLY A 69 -7.82 12.98 19.55
N ASN A 70 -8.54 12.17 20.31
CA ASN A 70 -9.33 12.49 21.51
C ASN A 70 -9.78 13.96 21.73
N GLY A 71 -11.09 14.19 21.65
CA GLY A 71 -11.77 15.02 22.65
C GLY A 71 -12.12 16.47 22.31
N LEU A 72 -12.69 16.75 21.13
CA LEU A 72 -13.44 18.01 20.92
C LEU A 72 -14.83 17.70 20.35
N PRO A 73 -15.92 18.23 20.95
CA PRO A 73 -17.27 17.93 20.51
C PRO A 73 -17.49 18.56 19.14
N VAL A 74 -17.74 17.73 18.13
CA VAL A 74 -18.19 18.19 16.83
C VAL A 74 -19.58 18.81 17.03
N PRO A 75 -19.81 20.08 16.68
CA PRO A 75 -21.15 20.64 16.79
C PRO A 75 -22.05 19.88 15.81
N SER A 76 -23.05 19.17 16.35
CA SER A 76 -24.10 18.54 15.55
C SER A 76 -25.01 19.63 14.98
N GLY A 77 -24.59 20.20 13.85
CA GLY A 77 -25.35 21.17 13.07
C GLY A 77 -25.25 20.80 11.59
N GLY A 78 -26.27 20.09 11.10
CA GLY A 78 -26.36 19.68 9.71
C GLY A 78 -26.38 20.87 8.74
N PHE A 79 -25.70 20.70 7.60
CA PHE A 79 -25.73 21.65 6.50
C PHE A 79 -27.16 21.80 5.97
N ASN A 80 -27.66 23.05 5.92
CA ASN A 80 -28.97 23.38 5.37
C ASN A 80 -28.78 24.29 4.15
N PHE A 81 -29.26 23.84 2.99
CA PHE A 81 -29.37 24.69 1.80
C PHE A 81 -30.79 25.24 1.75
N GLY A 82 -30.94 26.46 2.28
CA GLY A 82 -32.10 27.32 2.09
C GLY A 82 -31.75 28.49 1.20
#